data_AF-D6SSV7-F1
#
_entry.id   AF-D6SSV7-F1
#
_cell.length_a   1.000
_cell.length_b   1.000
_cell.length_c   1.000
_cell.angle_alpha   90.00
_cell.angle_beta   90.00
_cell.angle_gamma   90.00
#
_symmetry.space_group_name_H-M   'P 1'
#
loop_
_entity.id
_entity.type
_entity.pdbx_description
1 polymer ?
#
loop_
_entity_poly.entity_id
_entity_poly.type
_entity_poly.pdbx_seq_one_letter_code
_entity_poly.pdbx_strand_id
1 'polypeptide(L)'
;MEDHVKQALEIVKAQASVRNMTEEEINSMIKSLSEGIQKASQGAAEEQVSEEQHPAVDPKKAIREKSIICLECGKSFKVITKKHLAKHDMTPEEYKEKWGYKKNQSLVAKSLARERRKKMQEMELWKKREIKMPGR
;
A
#
# COMPACT_ATOMS: atom_id res chain seq x y z
N MET A 1 21.73 2.82 22.63
CA MET A 1 20.99 3.93 21.96
C MET A 1 21.93 5.00 21.43
N GLU A 2 23.16 5.09 21.96
CA GLU A 2 24.18 6.09 21.58
C GLU A 2 24.99 5.73 20.32
N ASP A 3 25.10 4.44 19.95
CA ASP A 3 25.91 4.00 18.80
C ASP A 3 25.40 4.54 17.44
N HIS A 4 24.10 4.61 17.22
CA HIS A 4 23.54 5.06 15.93
C HIS A 4 23.77 6.54 15.67
N VAL A 5 23.75 7.37 16.73
CA VAL A 5 24.07 8.79 16.65
C VAL A 5 25.56 8.97 16.32
N LYS A 6 26.42 8.17 16.94
CA LYS A 6 27.86 8.18 16.65
C LYS A 6 28.14 7.81 15.19
N GLN A 7 27.50 6.76 14.67
CA GLN A 7 27.61 6.36 13.26
C GLN A 7 27.07 7.44 12.30
N ALA A 8 25.94 8.08 12.63
CA ALA A 8 25.39 9.18 11.85
C ALA A 8 26.35 10.38 11.80
N LEU A 9 26.99 10.73 12.92
CA LEU A 9 27.98 11.81 12.97
C LEU A 9 29.21 11.52 12.11
N GLU A 10 29.68 10.28 12.06
CA GLU A 10 30.81 9.90 11.20
C GLU A 10 30.48 10.06 9.71
N ILE A 11 29.27 9.68 9.30
CA ILE A 11 28.79 9.84 7.92
C ILE A 11 28.67 11.33 7.56
N VAL A 12 28.11 12.15 8.46
CA VAL A 12 27.97 13.59 8.22
C VAL A 12 29.32 14.29 8.19
N LYS A 13 30.26 13.88 9.04
CA LYS A 13 31.65 14.39 9.01
C LYS A 13 32.34 14.07 7.68
N ALA A 14 32.16 12.86 7.15
CA ALA A 14 32.68 12.50 5.84
C ALA A 14 32.04 13.35 4.73
N GLN A 15 30.72 13.56 4.78
CA GLN A 15 30.00 14.35 3.78
C GLN A 15 30.37 15.83 3.81
N ALA A 16 30.53 16.41 5.00
CA ALA A 16 30.98 17.79 5.19
C ALA A 16 32.44 18.02 4.77
N SER A 17 33.25 16.95 4.69
CA SER A 17 34.61 17.01 4.16
C SER A 17 34.63 17.04 2.62
N VAL A 18 33.56 16.58 1.96
CA VAL A 18 33.43 16.55 0.50
C VAL A 18 32.75 17.81 -0.04
N ARG A 19 31.76 18.35 0.69
CA ARG A 19 31.03 19.56 0.30
C ARG A 19 30.83 20.50 1.48
N ASN A 20 30.84 21.80 1.21
CA ASN A 20 30.34 22.77 2.18
C ASN A 20 28.83 22.55 2.38
N MET A 21 28.44 22.46 3.64
CA MET A 21 27.06 22.22 4.07
C MET A 21 26.62 23.34 5.00
N THR A 22 25.33 23.67 4.98
CA THR A 22 24.74 24.60 5.95
C THR A 22 24.44 23.89 7.27
N GLU A 23 24.33 24.66 8.36
CA GLU A 23 24.00 24.13 9.68
C GLU A 23 22.65 23.38 9.70
N GLU A 24 21.67 23.87 8.93
CA GLU A 24 20.36 23.25 8.79
C GLU A 24 20.44 21.88 8.10
N GLU A 25 21.25 21.76 7.03
CA GLU A 25 21.45 20.50 6.34
C GLU A 25 22.14 19.47 7.24
N ILE A 26 23.14 19.89 8.01
CA ILE A 26 23.87 19.02 8.96
C ILE A 26 22.89 18.45 9.99
N ASN A 27 22.06 19.29 10.61
CA ASN A 27 21.09 18.85 11.61
C ASN A 27 20.02 17.91 11.02
N SER A 28 19.54 18.21 9.81
CA SER A 28 18.57 17.38 9.09
C SER A 28 19.13 15.99 8.75
N MET A 29 20.39 15.92 8.30
CA MET A 29 21.05 14.66 7.99
C MET A 29 21.36 13.82 9.22
N ILE A 30 21.81 14.43 10.33
CA ILE A 30 22.07 13.68 11.58
C ILE A 30 20.79 12.98 12.05
N LYS A 31 19.66 13.68 12.06
CA LYS A 31 18.36 13.10 12.43
C LYS A 31 17.97 11.95 11.50
N SER A 32 17.93 12.22 10.19
CA SER A 32 17.54 11.24 9.17
C SER A 32 18.39 9.98 9.20
N LEU A 33 19.71 10.11 9.35
CA LEU A 33 20.63 8.99 9.41
C LEU A 33 20.51 8.20 10.71
N SER A 34 20.37 8.89 11.85
CA SER A 34 20.18 8.20 13.14
C SER A 34 18.89 7.37 13.16
N GLU A 35 17.80 7.89 12.59
CA GLU A 35 16.52 7.18 12.45
C GLU A 35 16.61 6.03 11.44
N GLY A 36 17.28 6.25 10.31
CA GLY A 36 17.50 5.22 9.29
C GLY A 36 18.33 4.05 9.81
N ILE A 37 19.43 4.35 10.51
CA ILE A 37 20.33 3.34 11.11
C ILE A 37 19.61 2.61 12.25
N GLN A 38 18.83 3.31 13.08
CA GLN A 38 18.03 2.67 14.13
C GLN A 38 17.00 1.70 13.52
N LYS A 39 16.28 2.11 12.45
CA LYS A 39 15.33 1.25 11.74
C LYS A 39 16.03 0.04 11.11
N ALA A 40 17.19 0.25 10.49
CA ALA A 40 17.99 -0.81 9.88
C ALA A 40 18.55 -1.80 10.92
N SER A 41 19.04 -1.30 12.05
CA SER A 41 19.60 -2.11 13.14
C SER A 41 18.53 -2.93 13.86
N GLN A 42 17.27 -2.49 13.86
CA GLN A 42 16.15 -3.21 14.45
C GLN A 42 15.51 -4.24 13.49
N GLY A 43 16.06 -4.42 12.28
CA GLY A 43 15.55 -5.42 11.33
C GLY A 43 14.13 -5.13 10.83
N ALA A 44 13.64 -3.91 10.99
CA ALA A 44 12.35 -3.49 10.46
C ALA A 44 12.53 -3.13 8.99
N ALA A 45 12.44 -4.15 8.13
CA ALA A 45 12.30 -3.98 6.70
C ALA A 45 11.11 -3.04 6.40
N GLU A 46 11.44 -1.90 5.81
CA GLU A 46 10.59 -1.08 4.94
C GLU A 46 9.10 -0.98 5.32
N GLU A 47 8.78 -0.05 6.22
CA GLU A 47 7.46 0.59 6.21
C GLU A 47 7.67 2.12 6.26
N GLN A 48 8.19 2.67 5.16
CA GLN A 48 8.05 4.10 4.91
C GLN A 48 6.66 4.39 4.33
N VAL A 49 6.07 5.46 4.87
CA VAL A 49 4.77 6.09 4.56
C VAL A 49 3.60 5.39 5.27
N SER A 50 3.11 5.88 6.40
CA SER A 50 2.65 7.26 6.60
C SER A 50 2.49 7.54 8.08
N GLU A 51 3.00 8.70 8.51
CA GLU A 51 2.51 9.45 9.66
C GLU A 51 0.98 9.34 9.76
N GLU A 52 0.54 9.05 10.98
CA GLU A 52 -0.59 9.68 11.66
C GLU A 52 -1.95 9.65 10.94
N GLN A 53 -2.81 8.76 11.46
CA GLN A 53 -4.03 9.08 12.21
C GLN A 53 -5.05 7.97 11.95
N HIS A 54 -5.29 7.16 12.98
CA HIS A 54 -6.61 6.54 13.09
C HIS A 54 -7.63 7.69 13.04
N PRO A 55 -8.60 7.61 12.12
CA PRO A 55 -9.86 7.04 12.58
C PRO A 55 -10.51 6.14 11.54
N ALA A 56 -11.53 5.40 12.00
CA ALA A 56 -12.48 4.61 11.24
C ALA A 56 -12.77 5.20 9.85
N VAL A 57 -11.99 4.80 8.86
CA VAL A 57 -12.25 5.19 7.48
C VAL A 57 -13.58 4.55 7.13
N ASP A 58 -14.60 5.37 6.89
CA ASP A 58 -15.90 4.88 6.43
C ASP A 58 -15.66 3.85 5.33
N PRO A 59 -16.35 2.70 5.36
CA PRO A 59 -16.18 1.66 4.35
C PRO A 59 -16.36 2.21 2.91
N LYS A 60 -17.19 3.26 2.76
CA LYS A 60 -17.36 4.01 1.51
C LYS A 60 -16.14 4.82 1.07
N LYS A 61 -15.35 5.37 2.00
CA LYS A 61 -14.15 6.19 1.75
C LYS A 61 -12.88 5.36 1.58
N ALA A 62 -12.89 4.11 2.04
CA ALA A 62 -11.77 3.18 1.86
C ALA A 62 -11.45 2.90 0.38
N ILE A 63 -12.46 2.96 -0.51
CA ILE A 63 -12.28 2.76 -1.95
C ILE A 63 -11.99 4.10 -2.64
N ARG A 64 -10.71 4.41 -2.83
CA ARG A 64 -10.26 5.61 -3.55
C ARG A 64 -10.17 5.36 -5.07
N GLU A 65 -9.82 6.39 -5.82
CA GLU A 65 -9.70 6.28 -7.28
C GLU A 65 -8.50 5.42 -7.71
N LYS A 66 -7.33 5.65 -7.11
CA LYS A 66 -6.08 4.96 -7.48
C LYS A 66 -5.73 3.78 -6.56
N SER A 67 -6.31 3.71 -5.36
CA SER A 67 -6.04 2.69 -4.36
C SER A 67 -7.28 2.37 -3.51
N ILE A 68 -7.22 1.27 -2.78
CA ILE A 68 -8.18 0.83 -1.76
C ILE A 68 -7.41 0.60 -0.47
N ILE A 69 -7.91 1.13 0.64
CA ILE A 69 -7.32 0.95 1.97
C ILE A 69 -7.99 -0.25 2.62
N CYS A 70 -7.19 -1.17 3.18
CA CYS A 70 -7.72 -2.24 4.02
C CYS A 70 -8.07 -1.66 5.40
N LEU A 71 -9.29 -1.91 5.86
CA LEU A 71 -9.80 -1.39 7.13
C LEU A 71 -9.25 -2.16 8.35
N GLU A 72 -8.68 -3.34 8.12
CA GLU A 72 -8.10 -4.17 9.19
C GLU A 72 -6.63 -3.81 9.46
N CYS A 73 -5.86 -3.47 8.43
CA CYS A 73 -4.43 -3.19 8.57
C CYS A 73 -4.01 -1.76 8.18
N GLY A 74 -4.91 -0.93 7.67
CA GLY A 74 -4.61 0.44 7.22
C GLY A 74 -3.76 0.50 5.94
N LYS A 75 -3.30 -0.63 5.40
CA LYS A 75 -2.42 -0.67 4.22
C LYS A 75 -3.20 -0.36 2.95
N SER A 76 -2.55 0.39 2.05
CA SER A 76 -3.12 0.75 0.76
C SER A 76 -2.73 -0.26 -0.32
N PHE A 77 -3.71 -0.72 -1.08
CA PHE A 77 -3.56 -1.69 -2.16
C PHE A 77 -4.26 -1.19 -3.43
N LYS A 78 -3.99 -1.78 -4.59
CA LYS A 78 -4.83 -1.56 -5.78
C LYS A 78 -6.08 -2.46 -5.79
N VAL A 79 -5.95 -3.63 -5.17
CA VAL A 79 -6.98 -4.67 -5.03
C VAL A 79 -6.81 -5.32 -3.67
N ILE A 80 -7.89 -5.41 -2.88
CA ILE A 80 -7.92 -6.31 -1.72
C ILE A 80 -8.16 -7.72 -2.27
N THR A 81 -7.14 -8.57 -2.17
CA THR A 81 -7.19 -9.94 -2.67
C THR A 81 -7.62 -10.91 -1.56
N LYS A 82 -8.14 -12.07 -1.96
CA LYS A 82 -8.44 -13.18 -1.03
C LYS A 82 -7.20 -13.57 -0.21
N LYS A 83 -6.01 -13.55 -0.82
CA LYS A 83 -4.74 -13.84 -0.12
C LYS A 83 -4.42 -12.84 0.98
N HIS A 84 -4.79 -11.57 0.81
CA HIS A 84 -4.60 -10.58 1.86
C HIS A 84 -5.57 -10.78 3.02
N LEU A 85 -6.85 -11.03 2.72
CA LEU A 85 -7.86 -11.31 3.74
C LEU A 85 -7.58 -12.60 4.51
N ALA A 86 -7.01 -13.61 3.85
CA ALA A 86 -6.57 -14.86 4.50
C ALA A 86 -5.44 -14.64 5.52
N LYS A 87 -4.65 -13.56 5.42
CA LYS A 87 -3.67 -13.20 6.47
C LYS A 87 -4.33 -12.65 7.73
N HIS A 88 -5.59 -12.27 7.62
CA HIS A 88 -6.42 -11.80 8.71
C HIS A 88 -7.48 -12.84 9.11
N ASP A 89 -7.32 -14.10 8.67
CA ASP A 89 -8.24 -15.21 8.93
C ASP A 89 -9.70 -14.88 8.58
N MET A 90 -9.91 -14.06 7.55
CA MET A 90 -11.24 -13.63 7.11
C MET A 90 -11.47 -13.96 5.63
N THR A 91 -12.71 -14.33 5.33
CA THR A 91 -13.16 -14.42 3.94
C THR A 91 -13.59 -13.04 3.39
N PRO A 92 -13.64 -12.88 2.06
CA PRO A 92 -14.18 -11.66 1.44
C PRO A 92 -15.63 -11.36 1.82
N GLU A 93 -16.40 -12.39 2.20
CA GLU A 93 -17.79 -12.24 2.59
C GLU A 93 -17.90 -11.71 4.02
N GLU A 94 -17.15 -12.31 4.95
CA GLU A 94 -17.04 -11.84 6.33
C GLU A 94 -16.50 -10.42 6.40
N TYR A 95 -15.45 -10.11 5.62
CA TYR A 95 -14.92 -8.74 5.54
C TYR A 95 -15.99 -7.75 5.05
N LYS A 96 -16.83 -8.16 4.09
CA LYS A 96 -17.91 -7.30 3.60
C LYS A 96 -19.01 -7.12 4.64
N GLU A 97 -19.36 -8.17 5.35
CA GLU A 97 -20.40 -8.13 6.39
C GLU A 97 -19.96 -7.30 7.59
N LYS A 98 -18.73 -7.54 8.08
CA LYS A 98 -18.10 -6.80 9.18
C LYS A 98 -18.06 -5.28 8.94
N TRP A 99 -17.75 -4.89 7.70
CA TRP A 99 -17.62 -3.48 7.31
C TRP A 99 -18.84 -2.93 6.54
N GLY A 100 -19.96 -3.67 6.46
CA GLY A 100 -21.19 -3.20 5.82
C GLY A 100 -21.10 -2.93 4.31
N TYR A 101 -20.21 -3.60 3.59
CA TYR A 101 -20.14 -3.55 2.13
C TYR A 101 -21.27 -4.34 1.47
N LYS A 102 -21.81 -3.82 0.36
CA LYS A 102 -22.75 -4.59 -0.48
C LYS A 102 -22.08 -5.87 -0.99
N LYS A 103 -22.81 -6.99 -1.05
CA LYS A 103 -22.31 -8.29 -1.54
C LYS A 103 -21.67 -8.18 -2.93
N ASN A 104 -22.26 -7.37 -3.81
CA ASN A 104 -21.78 -7.13 -5.19
C ASN A 104 -20.69 -6.04 -5.31
N GLN A 105 -20.27 -5.42 -4.21
CA GLN A 105 -19.25 -4.39 -4.25
C GLN A 105 -17.87 -4.99 -4.55
N SER A 106 -17.17 -4.40 -5.51
CA SER A 106 -15.79 -4.77 -5.84
C SER A 106 -14.82 -4.14 -4.83
N LEU A 107 -13.97 -4.97 -4.21
CA LEU A 107 -12.89 -4.52 -3.31
C LEU A 107 -11.63 -4.11 -4.11
N VAL A 108 -11.84 -3.26 -5.10
CA VAL A 108 -10.84 -2.84 -6.09
C VAL A 108 -10.91 -1.32 -6.24
N ALA A 109 -9.76 -0.68 -6.48
CA ALA A 109 -9.70 0.75 -6.80
C ALA A 109 -10.61 1.09 -8.00
N LYS A 110 -11.27 2.27 -7.97
CA LYS A 110 -12.27 2.64 -8.99
C LYS A 110 -11.68 2.69 -10.40
N SER A 111 -10.43 3.16 -10.54
CA SER A 111 -9.74 3.20 -11.84
C SER A 111 -9.59 1.81 -12.45
N LEU A 112 -9.11 0.85 -11.66
CA LEU A 112 -8.88 -0.53 -12.10
C LEU A 112 -10.20 -1.27 -12.38
N ALA A 113 -11.24 -0.99 -11.60
CA ALA A 113 -12.58 -1.51 -11.89
C ALA A 113 -13.14 -0.98 -13.23
N ARG A 114 -12.94 0.31 -13.53
CA ARG A 114 -13.32 0.91 -14.82
C ARG A 114 -12.52 0.31 -15.97
N GLU A 115 -11.20 0.15 -15.81
CA GLU A 115 -10.36 -0.43 -16.85
C GLU A 115 -10.74 -1.88 -17.17
N ARG A 116 -11.02 -2.71 -16.14
CA ARG A 116 -11.50 -4.08 -16.35
C ARG A 116 -12.84 -4.11 -17.08
N ARG A 117 -13.79 -3.21 -16.75
CA ARG A 117 -15.06 -3.11 -17.48
C ARG A 117 -14.85 -2.70 -18.94
N LYS A 118 -13.98 -1.73 -19.20
CA LYS A 118 -13.65 -1.30 -20.58
C LYS A 118 -13.05 -2.44 -21.39
N LYS A 119 -12.07 -3.15 -20.83
CA LYS A 119 -11.47 -4.34 -21.48
C LYS A 119 -12.48 -5.45 -21.74
N MET A 120 -13.38 -5.72 -20.77
CA MET A 120 -14.46 -6.67 -20.99
C MET A 120 -15.38 -6.25 -22.13
N GLN A 121 -15.73 -4.95 -22.20
CA GLN A 121 -16.53 -4.37 -23.27
C GLN A 121 -15.89 -4.52 -24.65
N GLU A 122 -14.60 -4.19 -24.75
CA GLU A 122 -13.82 -4.31 -25.97
C GLU A 122 -13.69 -5.77 -26.44
N MET A 123 -13.53 -6.70 -25.51
CA MET A 123 -13.37 -8.13 -25.82
C MET A 123 -14.69 -8.87 -26.03
N GLU A 124 -15.85 -8.21 -25.87
CA GLU A 124 -17.19 -8.79 -25.99
C GLU A 124 -17.33 -10.18 -25.32
N LEU A 125 -16.71 -10.39 -24.14
CA LEU A 125 -16.65 -11.73 -23.50
C LEU A 125 -18.03 -12.35 -23.19
N TRP A 126 -19.10 -11.54 -23.20
CA TRP A 126 -20.48 -12.02 -23.02
C TRP A 126 -21.15 -12.46 -24.33
N LYS A 127 -20.58 -12.16 -25.51
CA LYS A 127 -21.01 -12.78 -26.76
C LYS A 127 -20.60 -14.25 -26.69
N LYS A 128 -21.57 -15.07 -26.30
CA LYS A 128 -21.51 -16.53 -26.37
C LYS A 128 -20.92 -16.89 -27.73
N ARG A 129 -19.71 -17.46 -27.71
CA ARG A 129 -19.16 -18.13 -28.90
C ARG A 129 -20.24 -19.14 -29.28
N GLU A 130 -20.90 -18.95 -30.41
CA GLU A 130 -21.77 -19.98 -30.96
C GLU A 130 -20.85 -21.17 -31.28
N ILE A 131 -20.73 -22.11 -30.34
CA ILE A 131 -20.06 -23.37 -30.58
C ILE A 131 -20.98 -24.09 -31.56
N LYS A 132 -20.75 -23.87 -32.84
CA LYS A 132 -21.42 -24.59 -33.93
C LYS A 132 -20.94 -26.03 -33.81
N MET A 133 -21.73 -26.87 -33.14
CA MET A 133 -21.44 -28.30 -33.07
C MET A 133 -21.53 -28.85 -34.50
N PRO A 134 -20.48 -29.52 -35.03
CA PRO A 134 -20.56 -30.11 -36.37
C PRO A 134 -21.67 -31.16 -36.39
N GLY A 135 -22.49 -31.09 -37.45
CA GLY A 135 -23.77 -31.77 -37.58
C GLY A 135 -23.72 -33.28 -37.35
N ARG A 136 -24.83 -33.79 -36.82
CA ARG A 136 -25.13 -35.21 -36.65
C ARG A 136 -26.00 -35.69 -37.83
#